data_AF-A0A561WTH8-F1
#
_entry.id   AF-A0A561WTH8-F1
#
_cell.length_a   1.000
_cell.length_b   1.000
_cell.length_c   1.000
_cell.angle_alpha   90.00
_cell.angle_beta   90.00
_cell.angle_gamma   90.00
#
_symmetry.space_group_name_H-M   'P 1'
#
loop_
_entity.id
_entity.type
_entity.pdbx_description
1 polymer ?
#
loop_
_entity_poly.entity_id
_entity_poly.type
_entity_poly.pdbx_seq_one_letter_code
_entity_poly.pdbx_strand_id
1 'polypeptide(L)' 'MPDPHDPVSPSWRCRDCGRDWPCPNRRQILLDEYRQQSTNLRVYLATCLTSATQDLAANPADLRDRFLGWVPHRVPS' A
#
# COMPACT_ATOMS: atom_id res chain seq x y z
N MET A 1 17.59 6.90 6.64
CA MET A 1 17.48 5.52 6.12
C MET A 1 16.13 5.40 5.45
N PRO A 2 15.98 4.66 4.33
CA PRO A 2 14.66 4.37 3.78
C PRO A 2 13.81 3.67 4.83
N ASP A 3 12.49 3.83 4.75
CA ASP A 3 11.59 3.17 5.68
C ASP A 3 11.62 1.66 5.42
N PRO A 4 11.50 0.85 6.48
CA PRO A 4 11.45 -0.60 6.32
C PRO A 4 10.30 -0.98 5.38
N HIS A 5 10.62 -1.89 4.47
CA HIS A 5 9.74 -2.44 3.45
C HIS A 5 9.20 -1.43 2.42
N ASP A 6 9.97 -0.42 2.04
CA ASP A 6 9.62 0.53 0.99
C ASP A 6 9.42 -0.11 -0.40
N PRO A 7 8.55 0.49 -1.26
CA PRO A 7 8.39 0.06 -2.63
C PRO A 7 9.59 0.47 -3.49
N VAL A 8 9.83 -0.31 -4.56
CA VAL A 8 10.80 0.01 -5.61
C VAL A 8 10.06 0.17 -6.93
N SER A 9 9.93 1.40 -7.43
CA SER A 9 9.45 1.67 -8.78
C SER A 9 10.48 1.26 -9.84
N PRO A 10 10.06 0.86 -11.05
CA PRO A 10 8.67 0.70 -11.51
C PRO A 10 8.09 -0.68 -11.17
N SER A 11 8.85 -1.56 -10.52
CA SER A 11 8.40 -2.93 -10.23
C SER A 11 7.31 -3.02 -9.15
N TRP A 12 7.19 -1.97 -8.32
CA TRP A 12 6.35 -1.93 -7.12
C TRP A 12 6.54 -3.16 -6.22
N ARG A 13 7.78 -3.64 -6.12
CA ARG A 13 8.18 -4.69 -5.18
C ARG A 13 8.79 -4.07 -3.93
N CYS A 14 8.59 -4.73 -2.81
CA CYS A 14 9.22 -4.36 -1.55
C CYS A 14 10.72 -4.56 -1.66
N ARG A 15 11.50 -3.53 -1.31
CA ARG A 15 12.97 -3.55 -1.32
C ARG A 15 13.54 -4.70 -0.49
N ASP A 16 12.99 -4.91 0.70
CA ASP A 16 13.56 -5.84 1.68
C ASP A 16 13.10 -7.27 1.47
N CYS A 17 11.86 -7.47 0.99
CA CYS A 17 11.26 -8.80 0.84
C CYS A 17 11.24 -9.33 -0.59
N GLY A 18 11.38 -8.47 -1.60
CA GLY A 18 11.18 -8.81 -3.02
C GLY A 18 9.73 -9.13 -3.42
N ARG A 19 8.79 -9.14 -2.48
CA ARG A 19 7.35 -9.39 -2.71
C ARG A 19 6.65 -8.16 -3.27
N ASP A 20 5.47 -8.37 -3.85
CA ASP A 20 4.56 -7.30 -4.23
C ASP A 20 4.28 -6.33 -3.08
N TRP A 21 4.55 -5.05 -3.31
CA TRP A 21 4.23 -3.98 -2.37
C TRP A 21 2.76 -3.55 -2.50
N PRO A 22 2.00 -3.37 -1.40
CA PRO A 22 2.42 -3.48 -0.01
C PRO A 22 2.58 -4.94 0.42
N CYS A 23 3.77 -5.32 0.90
CA CYS A 23 4.03 -6.66 1.43
C CYS A 23 3.42 -6.79 2.84
N PRO A 24 3.21 -8.02 3.37
CA PRO A 24 2.58 -8.23 4.68
C PRO A 24 3.20 -7.39 5.82
N ASN A 25 4.52 -7.29 5.86
CA ASN A 25 5.23 -6.49 6.87
C ASN A 25 4.94 -5.00 6.74
N ARG A 26 5.00 -4.45 5.51
CA ARG A 26 4.65 -3.04 5.29
C ARG A 26 3.20 -2.76 5.65
N ARG A 27 2.27 -3.67 5.36
CA ARG A 27 0.87 -3.54 5.76
C ARG A 27 0.74 -3.40 7.28
N GLN A 28 1.44 -4.23 8.05
CA GLN A 28 1.42 -4.14 9.52
C GLN A 28 2.02 -2.82 10.03
N ILE A 29 3.15 -2.38 9.48
CA ILE A 29 3.77 -1.10 9.82
C ILE A 29 2.80 0.06 9.55
N LEU A 30 2.19 0.10 8.36
CA LEU A 30 1.21 1.12 8.00
C LEU A 30 -0.05 1.09 8.89
N LEU A 31 -0.52 -0.08 9.30
CA LEU A 31 -1.65 -0.18 10.24
C LEU A 31 -1.29 0.36 11.62
N ASP A 32 -0.05 0.20 12.06
CA ASP A 32 0.44 0.73 13.34
C ASP A 32 0.61 2.25 13.28
N GLU A 33 1.33 2.74 12.26
CA GLU A 33 1.58 4.18 12.03
C GLU A 33 0.26 4.98 11.91
N TYR A 34 -0.73 4.41 11.21
CA TYR A 34 -2.02 5.05 10.96
C TYR A 34 -3.16 4.48 11.83
N ARG A 35 -2.84 3.84 12.96
CA ARG A 35 -3.83 3.18 13.83
C ARG A 35 -5.05 4.04 14.18
N GLN A 36 -4.85 5.35 14.32
CA GLN A 36 -5.92 6.30 14.64
C GLN A 36 -6.41 7.10 13.43
N GLN A 37 -5.75 6.96 12.28
CA GLN A 37 -5.92 7.81 11.10
C GLN A 37 -6.14 6.98 9.83
N SER A 38 -7.11 6.05 9.88
CA SER A 38 -7.39 5.13 8.76
C SER A 38 -7.73 5.84 7.45
N THR A 39 -8.33 7.04 7.51
CA THR A 39 -8.56 7.89 6.33
C THR A 39 -7.24 8.33 5.69
N ASN A 40 -6.27 8.76 6.49
CA ASN A 40 -4.96 9.20 5.99
C ASN A 40 -4.18 8.04 5.37
N LEU A 41 -4.30 6.83 5.94
CA LEU A 41 -3.74 5.61 5.35
C LEU A 41 -4.31 5.35 3.95
N ARG A 42 -5.64 5.46 3.80
CA ARG A 42 -6.31 5.25 2.51
C ARG A 42 -5.88 6.28 1.48
N VAL A 43 -5.78 7.55 1.88
CA VAL A 43 -5.31 8.62 0.98
C VAL A 43 -3.88 8.36 0.53
N TYR A 44 -2.99 8.03 1.46
CA TYR A 44 -1.60 7.66 1.13
C TYR A 44 -1.54 6.49 0.12
N LEU A 45 -2.26 5.41 0.39
CA LEU A 45 -2.30 4.24 -0.49
C LEU A 45 -2.95 4.52 -1.84
N ALA A 46 -3.94 5.42 -1.92
CA ALA A 46 -4.56 5.83 -3.17
C ALA A 46 -3.60 6.65 -4.06
N THR A 47 -2.77 7.50 -3.45
CA THR A 47 -1.69 8.20 -4.16
C THR A 47 -0.68 7.19 -4.71
N CYS A 48 -0.24 6.24 -3.90
CA CYS A 48 0.64 5.16 -4.35
C CYS A 48 0.01 4.31 -5.46
N LEU A 49 -1.27 3.97 -5.35
CA LEU A 49 -2.01 3.24 -6.37
C LEU A 49 -2.00 3.99 -7.71
N THR A 50 -2.24 5.31 -7.69
CA THR A 50 -2.20 6.14 -8.91
C THR A 50 -0.84 6.05 -9.60
N SER A 51 0.26 6.18 -8.84
CA SER A 51 1.60 6.00 -9.39
C SER A 51 1.84 4.57 -9.87
N ALA A 52 1.37 3.56 -9.15
CA ALA A 52 1.51 2.16 -9.53
C ALA A 52 0.78 1.81 -10.82
N THR A 53 -0.39 2.43 -11.08
CA THR A 53 -1.12 2.22 -12.34
C THR A 53 -0.40 2.80 -13.56
N GLN A 54 0.52 3.75 -13.36
CA GLN A 54 1.35 4.29 -14.44
C GLN A 54 2.55 3.38 -14.73
N ASP A 55 3.12 2.76 -13.70
CA ASP A 55 4.29 1.89 -13.81
C ASP A 55 3.94 0.44 -14.20
N LEU A 56 2.81 -0.07 -13.74
CA LEU A 56 2.37 -1.45 -13.94
C LEU A 56 1.26 -1.54 -14.98
N ALA A 57 1.48 -2.34 -16.02
CA ALA A 57 0.44 -2.73 -16.98
C ALA A 57 -0.48 -3.86 -16.43
N ALA A 58 -1.00 -3.68 -15.21
CA ALA A 58 -1.88 -4.63 -14.54
C ALA A 58 -3.34 -4.17 -14.55
N ASN A 59 -4.27 -5.08 -14.27
CA ASN A 59 -5.68 -4.73 -14.16
C ASN A 59 -5.91 -3.73 -13.00
N PRO A 60 -6.59 -2.59 -13.25
CA PRO A 60 -6.87 -1.60 -12.20
C PRO A 60 -7.61 -2.16 -10.98
N ALA A 61 -8.49 -3.15 -11.17
CA ALA A 61 -9.23 -3.78 -10.07
C ALA A 61 -8.29 -4.57 -9.14
N ASP A 62 -7.34 -5.30 -9.71
CA ASP A 62 -6.35 -6.09 -8.96
C ASP A 62 -5.39 -5.18 -8.19
N LEU A 63 -4.95 -4.08 -8.82
CA LEU A 63 -4.13 -3.08 -8.16
C LEU A 63 -4.90 -2.40 -7.01
N ARG A 64 -6.16 -2.04 -7.22
CA ARG A 64 -7.01 -1.48 -6.16
C ARG A 64 -7.13 -2.44 -4.99
N ASP A 65 -7.44 -3.72 -5.23
CA ASP A 65 -7.56 -4.73 -4.17
C ASP A 65 -6.24 -4.94 -3.42
N ARG A 66 -5.13 -5.04 -4.15
CA ARG A 66 -3.78 -5.16 -3.59
C ARG A 66 -3.42 -4.00 -2.65
N PHE A 67 -3.75 -2.77 -3.02
CA PHE A 67 -3.40 -1.59 -2.23
C PHE A 67 -4.40 -1.30 -1.11
N LEU A 68 -5.71 -1.41 -1.37
CA LEU A 68 -6.76 -0.94 -0.46
C LEU A 68 -7.61 -2.06 0.14
N GLY A 69 -7.63 -3.26 -0.44
CA GLY A 69 -8.53 -4.36 -0.06
C GLY A 69 -8.31 -4.91 1.36
N TRP A 70 -7.12 -4.71 1.92
CA TRP A 70 -6.79 -5.10 3.29
C TRP A 70 -6.98 -3.99 4.33
N VAL A 71 -7.26 -2.75 3.90
CA VAL A 71 -7.36 -1.60 4.81
C VAL A 71 -8.73 -1.61 5.50
N PRO A 72 -8.78 -1.68 6.85
CA PRO A 72 -10.04 -1.81 7.57
C PRO A 72 -10.97 -0.64 7.25
N HIS A 73 -12.23 -0.98 6.98
CA HIS A 73 -13.31 0.00 6.91
C HIS A 73 -13.73 0.32 8.34
N ARG A 74 -13.24 1.42 8.90
CA ARG A 74 -13.80 1.92 10.17
C ARG A 74 -15.17 2.50 9.89
N VAL A 75 -16.20 1.76 10.26
CA VAL A 75 -17.56 2.29 10.35
C VAL A 75 -17.58 3.15 11.62
N PRO A 76 -17.88 4.46 11.55
CA PRO A 76 -18.13 5.23 12.76
C PRO A 76 -19.34 4.60 13.47
N SER A 77 -19.15 4.19 14.74
CA SER A 77 -20.23 3.77 15.64
C SER A 77 -20.93 5.00 16.21
#